data_AF-A0A285JXF0-F1
#
_entry.id   AF-A0A285JXF0-F1
#
_cell.length_a   1.000
_cell.length_b   1.000
_cell.length_c   1.000
_cell.angle_alpha   90.00
_cell.angle_beta   90.00
_cell.angle_gamma   90.00
#
_symmetry.space_group_name_H-M   'P 1'
#
loop_
_entity.id
_entity.type
_entity.pdbx_description
1 polymer ?
#
loop_
_entity_poly.entity_id
_entity_poly.type
_entity_poly.pdbx_seq_one_letter_code
_entity_poly.pdbx_strand_id
1 'polypeptide(L)'
;MKTQHTLQDILPLLRNMIRTGVITETDLDAGRCRVQTGGIVTDWLQWLTARAGRSRAWWAPSVGEQVLIIAIGGELDTAFVLPAIFSDDYPAPSASADAFHIAFPDGAVIEYEPEGGALRVSGITTADVTAKKSITATGPVVLIKADIPQITIERSSGDRHQFAIADRGAYTGVTAKWLHTKDPKPEKQAQKVRLKRKPKEKHLRALQHPNSKPVGQATKAKKQKEQEAREGEYMAGEADNVFALTTIYASKAQAIRAAQAKWDKLQRGVAEFSISLATGREDIYPEMPVKVSGFKRVIDEQPWLISKVTHSVNNNGFTTGVELEVRLSDVEYEAETDE
;
A
#
# COMPACT_ATOMS: atom_id res chain seq x y z
N MET A 1 -42.20 -40.43 44.16
CA MET A 1 -40.83 -40.27 44.69
C MET A 1 -40.32 -41.60 45.22
N LYS A 2 -39.61 -42.37 44.40
CA LYS A 2 -38.75 -43.48 44.84
C LYS A 2 -37.62 -43.57 43.83
N THR A 3 -36.55 -42.82 44.05
CA THR A 3 -35.34 -42.89 43.23
C THR A 3 -34.14 -42.87 44.17
N GLN A 4 -33.95 -43.97 44.90
CA GLN A 4 -32.63 -44.26 45.46
C GLN A 4 -31.85 -44.90 44.31
N HIS A 5 -31.09 -44.10 43.57
CA HIS A 5 -30.12 -44.64 42.63
C HIS A 5 -29.14 -45.49 43.44
N THR A 6 -29.01 -46.77 43.09
CA THR A 6 -28.00 -47.65 43.65
C THR A 6 -26.63 -47.07 43.34
N LEU A 7 -25.64 -47.19 44.25
CA LEU A 7 -24.28 -46.67 44.04
C LEU A 7 -23.65 -47.14 42.71
N GLN A 8 -24.08 -48.29 42.21
CA GLN A 8 -23.64 -48.88 40.95
C GLN A 8 -24.13 -48.11 39.70
N ASP A 9 -25.27 -47.43 39.76
CA ASP A 9 -25.84 -46.67 38.63
C ASP A 9 -25.23 -45.26 38.54
N ILE A 10 -24.75 -44.74 39.67
CA ILE A 10 -24.13 -43.41 39.75
C ILE A 10 -22.78 -43.38 39.03
N LEU A 11 -22.02 -44.47 39.09
CA LEU A 11 -20.68 -44.54 38.48
C LEU A 11 -20.70 -44.38 36.94
N PRO A 12 -21.55 -45.09 36.17
CA PRO A 12 -21.70 -44.85 34.74
C PRO A 12 -22.14 -43.42 34.41
N LEU A 13 -23.12 -42.87 35.13
CA LEU A 13 -23.60 -41.50 34.90
C LEU A 13 -22.52 -40.45 35.16
N LEU A 14 -21.74 -40.62 36.23
CA LEU A 14 -20.62 -39.75 36.57
C LEU A 14 -19.51 -39.83 35.51
N ARG A 15 -19.22 -41.02 34.99
CA ARG A 15 -18.24 -41.22 33.89
C ARG A 15 -18.71 -40.61 32.57
N ASN A 16 -20.02 -40.57 32.33
CA ASN A 16 -20.58 -39.99 31.10
C ASN A 16 -20.75 -38.47 31.18
N MET A 17 -20.72 -37.89 32.38
CA MET A 17 -20.93 -36.45 32.59
C MET A 17 -19.96 -35.58 31.79
N ILE A 18 -18.69 -35.99 31.70
CA ILE A 18 -17.66 -35.31 30.90
C ILE A 18 -16.88 -36.37 30.14
N ARG A 19 -16.86 -36.29 28.81
CA ARG A 19 -16.10 -37.21 27.94
C ARG A 19 -15.33 -36.42 26.89
N THR A 20 -14.25 -37.01 26.37
CA THR A 20 -13.61 -36.52 25.16
C THR A 20 -14.08 -37.34 23.96
N GLY A 21 -14.01 -36.75 22.78
CA GLY A 21 -14.35 -37.43 21.54
C GLY A 21 -13.85 -36.68 20.31
N VAL A 22 -14.13 -37.25 19.14
CA VAL A 22 -13.73 -36.69 17.84
C VAL A 22 -14.97 -36.51 16.99
N ILE A 23 -15.09 -35.37 16.31
CA ILE A 23 -16.23 -35.09 15.44
C ILE A 23 -16.19 -36.01 14.21
N THR A 24 -17.34 -36.60 13.90
CA THR A 24 -17.52 -37.52 12.77
C THR A 24 -18.39 -36.92 11.66
N GLU A 25 -19.43 -36.19 12.04
CA GLU A 25 -20.39 -35.58 11.12
C GLU A 25 -20.83 -34.20 11.64
N THR A 26 -21.14 -33.30 10.72
CA THR A 26 -21.59 -31.92 10.99
C THR A 26 -22.79 -31.58 10.11
N ASP A 27 -23.89 -31.15 10.72
CA ASP A 27 -25.06 -30.57 10.08
C ASP A 27 -25.01 -29.06 10.28
N LEU A 28 -24.66 -28.35 9.21
CA LEU A 28 -24.47 -26.91 9.22
C LEU A 28 -25.79 -26.14 9.21
N ASP A 29 -26.87 -26.74 8.68
CA ASP A 29 -28.19 -26.12 8.62
C ASP A 29 -28.86 -26.15 10.00
N ALA A 30 -28.71 -27.27 10.72
CA ALA A 30 -29.25 -27.44 12.08
C ALA A 30 -28.30 -26.92 13.18
N GLY A 31 -27.03 -26.65 12.88
CA GLY A 31 -26.02 -26.28 13.87
C GLY A 31 -25.71 -27.40 14.85
N ARG A 32 -25.60 -28.64 14.35
CA ARG A 32 -25.38 -29.85 15.15
C ARG A 32 -24.21 -30.70 14.64
N CYS A 33 -23.62 -31.48 15.53
CA CYS A 33 -22.55 -32.41 15.19
C CYS A 33 -22.72 -33.74 15.92
N ARG A 34 -22.07 -34.79 15.38
CA ARG A 34 -21.99 -36.11 16.00
C ARG A 34 -20.55 -36.40 16.39
N VAL A 35 -20.35 -36.93 17.59
CA VAL A 35 -19.03 -37.16 18.16
C VAL A 35 -18.84 -38.65 18.45
N GLN A 36 -17.73 -39.20 17.99
CA GLN A 36 -17.27 -40.52 18.41
C GLN A 36 -16.61 -40.39 19.78
N THR A 37 -17.10 -41.13 20.77
CA THR A 37 -16.51 -41.18 22.11
C THR A 37 -16.50 -42.61 22.65
N GLY A 38 -15.31 -43.14 22.92
CA GLY A 38 -15.13 -44.57 23.22
C GLY A 38 -15.64 -45.45 22.07
N GLY A 39 -16.56 -46.37 22.37
CA GLY A 39 -17.15 -47.30 21.40
C GLY A 39 -18.49 -46.86 20.80
N ILE A 40 -18.92 -45.61 20.98
CA ILE A 40 -20.22 -45.11 20.50
C ILE A 40 -20.09 -43.81 19.73
N VAL A 41 -21.04 -43.58 18.81
CA VAL A 41 -21.30 -42.30 18.15
C VAL A 41 -22.53 -41.68 18.82
N THR A 42 -22.46 -40.41 19.20
CA THR A 42 -23.63 -39.69 19.74
C THR A 42 -24.74 -39.51 18.69
N ASP A 43 -25.93 -39.14 19.14
CA ASP A 43 -26.92 -38.48 18.29
C ASP A 43 -26.48 -37.04 17.96
N TRP A 44 -27.31 -36.27 17.29
CA TRP A 44 -27.07 -34.89 16.89
C TRP A 44 -27.08 -33.92 18.07
N LEU A 45 -25.89 -33.49 18.48
CA LEU A 45 -25.68 -32.57 19.60
C LEU A 45 -25.36 -31.15 19.12
N GLN A 46 -25.79 -30.15 19.89
CA GLN A 46 -25.38 -28.76 19.67
C GLN A 46 -23.96 -28.54 20.18
N TRP A 47 -23.21 -27.66 19.52
CA TRP A 47 -21.91 -27.20 20.02
C TRP A 47 -22.01 -25.81 20.67
N LEU A 48 -21.12 -25.56 21.62
CA LEU A 48 -20.95 -24.26 22.26
C LEU A 48 -20.20 -23.31 21.32
N THR A 49 -20.66 -22.07 21.25
CA THR A 49 -20.01 -20.98 20.51
C THR A 49 -19.62 -19.86 21.46
N ALA A 50 -18.69 -18.99 21.06
CA ALA A 50 -18.24 -17.86 21.87
C ALA A 50 -19.39 -16.96 22.34
N ARG A 51 -20.43 -16.75 21.50
CA ARG A 51 -21.61 -15.93 21.81
C ARG A 51 -22.85 -16.42 21.07
N ALA A 52 -23.98 -16.54 21.77
CA ALA A 52 -25.28 -16.94 21.21
C ALA A 52 -26.46 -16.05 21.68
N GLY A 53 -26.20 -14.74 21.85
CA GLY A 53 -27.20 -13.77 22.32
C GLY A 53 -27.54 -12.72 21.26
N ARG A 54 -27.63 -11.44 21.67
CA ARG A 54 -27.78 -10.31 20.71
C ARG A 54 -26.63 -10.26 19.70
N SER A 55 -25.42 -10.57 20.17
CA SER A 55 -24.27 -10.88 19.31
C SER A 55 -24.18 -12.40 19.18
N ARG A 56 -23.90 -12.87 17.96
CA ARG A 56 -23.82 -14.28 17.61
C ARG A 56 -22.49 -14.53 16.92
N ALA A 57 -21.81 -15.61 17.30
CA ALA A 57 -20.60 -16.08 16.64
C ALA A 57 -20.88 -17.44 16.00
N TRP A 58 -20.38 -17.63 14.79
CA TRP A 58 -20.47 -18.88 14.07
C TRP A 58 -19.08 -19.33 13.66
N TRP A 59 -18.68 -20.49 14.19
CA TRP A 59 -17.49 -21.21 13.79
C TRP A 59 -17.83 -22.68 13.99
N ALA A 60 -18.28 -23.32 12.90
CA ALA A 60 -18.65 -24.73 12.95
C ALA A 60 -17.38 -25.56 13.17
N PRO A 61 -17.44 -26.57 14.05
CA PRO A 61 -16.30 -27.44 14.25
C PRO A 61 -16.14 -28.39 13.06
N SER A 62 -14.94 -28.95 12.88
CA SER A 62 -14.58 -29.75 11.70
C SER A 62 -14.58 -31.26 12.00
N VAL A 63 -14.85 -32.09 11.00
CA VAL A 63 -14.66 -33.55 11.12
C VAL A 63 -13.18 -33.83 11.44
N GLY A 64 -12.93 -34.70 12.42
CA GLY A 64 -11.59 -35.00 12.93
C GLY A 64 -11.16 -34.11 14.11
N GLU A 65 -11.89 -33.04 14.43
CA GLU A 65 -11.56 -32.16 15.55
C GLU A 65 -11.86 -32.84 16.90
N GLN A 66 -10.91 -32.75 17.83
CA GLN A 66 -11.07 -33.29 19.18
C GLN A 66 -11.82 -32.31 20.07
N VAL A 67 -12.84 -32.81 20.78
CA VAL A 67 -13.79 -32.00 21.54
C VAL A 67 -14.13 -32.62 22.89
N LEU A 68 -14.70 -31.80 23.78
CA LEU A 68 -15.27 -32.24 25.04
C LEU A 68 -16.80 -32.33 24.93
N ILE A 69 -17.38 -33.39 25.48
CA ILE A 69 -18.83 -33.63 25.55
C ILE A 69 -19.25 -33.46 27.00
N ILE A 70 -20.21 -32.56 27.26
CA ILE A 70 -20.78 -32.29 28.58
C ILE A 70 -22.22 -32.81 28.61
N ALA A 71 -22.42 -33.94 29.29
CA ALA A 71 -23.73 -34.59 29.40
C ALA A 71 -24.47 -34.10 30.64
N ILE A 72 -25.61 -33.46 30.46
CA ILE A 72 -26.45 -33.01 31.58
C ILE A 72 -27.07 -34.26 32.24
N GLY A 73 -26.73 -34.48 33.52
CA GLY A 73 -27.20 -35.66 34.25
C GLY A 73 -26.56 -36.98 33.82
N GLY A 74 -25.48 -36.95 33.01
CA GLY A 74 -24.81 -38.16 32.52
C GLY A 74 -25.48 -38.82 31.32
N GLU A 75 -26.52 -38.19 30.74
CA GLU A 75 -27.22 -38.66 29.55
C GLU A 75 -26.66 -38.00 28.28
N LEU A 76 -26.25 -38.80 27.31
CA LEU A 76 -25.55 -38.30 26.12
C LEU A 76 -26.49 -37.66 25.11
N ASP A 77 -27.76 -38.02 25.10
CA ASP A 77 -28.76 -37.48 24.16
C ASP A 77 -29.08 -35.99 24.42
N THR A 78 -28.76 -35.49 25.62
CA THR A 78 -28.94 -34.07 26.01
C THR A 78 -27.63 -33.34 26.19
N ALA A 79 -26.54 -33.93 25.70
CA ALA A 79 -25.21 -33.38 25.87
C ALA A 79 -24.94 -32.20 24.93
N PHE A 80 -23.95 -31.40 25.30
CA PHE A 80 -23.42 -30.34 24.47
C PHE A 80 -21.95 -30.60 24.16
N VAL A 81 -21.53 -30.18 22.98
CA VAL A 81 -20.14 -30.29 22.51
C VAL A 81 -19.42 -28.97 22.76
N LEU A 82 -18.23 -29.01 23.34
CA LEU A 82 -17.36 -27.85 23.54
C LEU A 82 -16.07 -28.05 22.74
N PRO A 83 -15.94 -27.40 21.57
CA PRO A 83 -14.66 -27.25 20.89
C PRO A 83 -13.75 -26.27 21.66
N ALA A 84 -12.42 -26.41 21.64
CA ALA A 84 -11.59 -27.37 20.92
C ALA A 84 -10.40 -27.83 21.77
N ILE A 85 -9.88 -29.02 21.50
CA ILE A 85 -8.65 -29.56 22.10
C ILE A 85 -7.64 -29.79 20.96
N PHE A 86 -6.42 -29.27 21.08
CA PHE A 86 -5.36 -29.53 20.11
C PHE A 86 -5.00 -31.02 20.08
N SER A 87 -4.66 -31.53 18.89
CA SER A 87 -4.26 -32.91 18.65
C SER A 87 -3.05 -32.97 17.72
N ASP A 88 -2.54 -34.17 17.45
CA ASP A 88 -1.44 -34.37 16.49
C ASP A 88 -1.83 -33.97 15.06
N ASP A 89 -3.08 -34.21 14.67
CA ASP A 89 -3.62 -33.82 13.36
C ASP A 89 -3.90 -32.30 13.28
N TYR A 90 -4.23 -31.67 14.41
CA TYR A 90 -4.54 -30.25 14.53
C TYR A 90 -3.76 -29.60 15.69
N PRO A 91 -2.44 -29.35 15.50
CA PRO A 91 -1.59 -28.79 16.53
C PRO A 91 -1.84 -27.29 16.75
N ALA A 92 -1.29 -26.76 17.84
CA ALA A 92 -1.37 -25.33 18.14
C ALA A 92 -0.72 -24.49 17.00
N PRO A 93 -1.41 -23.46 16.47
CA PRO A 93 -0.93 -22.69 15.32
C PRO A 93 0.15 -21.66 15.69
N SER A 94 0.39 -21.40 16.98
CA SER A 94 1.42 -20.47 17.46
C SER A 94 2.01 -20.96 18.78
N ALA A 95 3.27 -20.59 19.03
CA ALA A 95 3.98 -20.80 20.29
C ALA A 95 4.20 -19.49 21.07
N SER A 96 3.71 -18.34 20.57
CA SER A 96 3.79 -17.06 21.29
C SER A 96 2.93 -17.12 22.55
N ALA A 97 3.45 -16.55 23.64
CA ALA A 97 2.74 -16.48 24.92
C ALA A 97 1.65 -15.41 24.92
N ASP A 98 1.79 -14.37 24.09
CA ASP A 98 0.98 -13.16 24.15
C ASP A 98 0.13 -12.94 22.87
N ALA A 99 0.50 -13.57 21.76
CA ALA A 99 -0.21 -13.38 20.50
C ALA A 99 -1.63 -13.94 20.51
N PHE A 100 -2.57 -13.17 19.98
CA PHE A 100 -3.82 -13.71 19.46
C PHE A 100 -3.58 -14.17 18.02
N HIS A 101 -3.69 -15.46 17.75
CA HIS A 101 -3.40 -16.04 16.42
C HIS A 101 -4.55 -16.94 15.95
N ILE A 102 -5.10 -16.64 14.77
CA ILE A 102 -6.07 -17.48 14.06
C ILE A 102 -5.47 -17.90 12.73
N ALA A 103 -5.36 -19.21 12.50
CA ALA A 103 -4.99 -19.82 11.23
C ALA A 103 -6.22 -20.44 10.54
N PHE A 104 -6.37 -20.18 9.25
CA PHE A 104 -7.45 -20.70 8.41
C PHE A 104 -6.93 -21.84 7.50
N PRO A 105 -7.81 -22.74 7.01
CA PRO A 105 -7.40 -23.90 6.21
C PRO A 105 -6.82 -23.55 4.83
N ASP A 106 -7.07 -22.33 4.33
CA ASP A 106 -6.48 -21.80 3.09
C ASP A 106 -5.10 -21.16 3.30
N GLY A 107 -4.57 -21.18 4.54
CA GLY A 107 -3.32 -20.55 4.92
C GLY A 107 -3.44 -19.06 5.25
N ALA A 108 -4.65 -18.49 5.25
CA ALA A 108 -4.86 -17.16 5.77
C ALA A 108 -4.62 -17.11 7.28
N VAL A 109 -4.15 -15.95 7.76
CA VAL A 109 -3.84 -15.72 9.18
C VAL A 109 -4.33 -14.35 9.61
N ILE A 110 -4.97 -14.28 10.77
CA ILE A 110 -5.25 -13.05 11.52
C ILE A 110 -4.48 -13.16 12.84
N GLU A 111 -3.56 -12.22 13.07
CA GLU A 111 -2.70 -12.23 14.25
C GLU A 111 -2.57 -10.83 14.85
N TYR A 112 -2.62 -10.74 16.18
CA TYR A 112 -2.17 -9.57 16.92
C TYR A 112 -1.08 -10.00 17.91
N GLU A 113 0.13 -9.49 17.73
CA GLU A 113 1.28 -9.70 18.62
C GLU A 113 1.51 -8.42 19.45
N PRO A 114 1.23 -8.46 20.77
CA PRO A 114 1.51 -7.34 21.66
C PRO A 114 2.99 -6.93 21.67
N GLU A 115 3.92 -7.86 21.47
CA GLU A 115 5.33 -7.55 21.29
C GLU A 115 5.53 -6.76 19.97
N GLY A 116 5.64 -5.44 20.07
CA GLY A 116 5.72 -4.54 18.91
C GLY A 116 4.36 -4.02 18.41
N GLY A 117 3.24 -4.45 19.00
CA GLY A 117 1.89 -3.95 18.72
C GLY A 117 1.44 -4.18 17.27
N ALA A 118 1.80 -5.33 16.71
CA ALA A 118 1.60 -5.63 15.30
C ALA A 118 0.27 -6.36 15.06
N LEU A 119 -0.65 -5.73 14.33
CA LEU A 119 -1.84 -6.39 13.77
C LEU A 119 -1.53 -6.83 12.33
N ARG A 120 -1.65 -8.13 12.05
CA ARG A 120 -1.39 -8.73 10.74
C ARG A 120 -2.62 -9.49 10.25
N VAL A 121 -2.99 -9.22 8.99
CA VAL A 121 -3.92 -10.03 8.21
C VAL A 121 -3.20 -10.40 6.91
N SER A 122 -2.99 -11.68 6.64
CA SER A 122 -2.24 -12.14 5.46
C SER A 122 -2.80 -13.44 4.88
N GLY A 123 -2.41 -13.77 3.64
CA GLY A 123 -2.85 -14.98 2.94
C GLY A 123 -4.26 -14.91 2.34
N ILE A 124 -4.91 -13.74 2.41
CA ILE A 124 -6.26 -13.53 1.86
C ILE A 124 -6.23 -13.10 0.39
N THR A 125 -7.27 -13.47 -0.36
CA THR A 125 -7.45 -13.01 -1.76
C THR A 125 -8.13 -11.63 -1.82
N THR A 126 -9.12 -11.39 -0.97
CA THR A 126 -9.92 -10.17 -0.98
C THR A 126 -10.19 -9.68 0.44
N ALA A 127 -10.24 -8.35 0.62
CA ALA A 127 -10.73 -7.72 1.84
C ALA A 127 -11.76 -6.64 1.46
N ASP A 128 -12.99 -6.78 1.92
CA ASP A 128 -14.06 -5.79 1.73
C ASP A 128 -14.41 -5.15 3.08
N VAL A 129 -14.39 -3.83 3.12
CA VAL A 129 -14.85 -3.03 4.25
C VAL A 129 -15.89 -2.05 3.75
N THR A 130 -17.17 -2.37 3.96
CA THR A 130 -18.30 -1.52 3.57
C THR A 130 -18.83 -0.72 4.76
N ALA A 131 -18.64 0.61 4.74
CA ALA A 131 -19.13 1.53 5.77
C ALA A 131 -20.19 2.50 5.21
N LYS A 132 -21.27 2.75 5.95
CA LYS A 132 -22.35 3.67 5.54
C LYS A 132 -21.99 5.15 5.59
N LYS A 133 -20.94 5.53 6.33
CA LYS A 133 -20.57 6.93 6.56
C LYS A 133 -19.12 7.18 6.14
N SER A 134 -18.16 6.58 6.83
CA SER A 134 -16.74 6.81 6.56
C SER A 134 -15.89 5.68 7.11
N ILE A 135 -14.70 5.54 6.53
CA ILE A 135 -13.57 4.75 7.05
C ILE A 135 -12.42 5.74 7.23
N THR A 136 -11.78 5.73 8.41
CA THR A 136 -10.67 6.63 8.74
C THR A 136 -9.47 5.82 9.17
N ALA A 137 -8.31 6.08 8.58
CA ALA A 137 -7.02 5.53 9.01
C ALA A 137 -6.10 6.69 9.41
N THR A 138 -5.57 6.64 10.64
CA THR A 138 -4.70 7.67 11.19
C THR A 138 -3.40 7.03 11.64
N GLY A 139 -2.30 7.49 11.08
CA GLY A 139 -0.95 7.09 11.44
C GLY A 139 0.06 8.04 10.80
N PRO A 140 1.33 8.02 11.24
CA PRO A 140 2.37 8.83 10.62
C PRO A 140 2.59 8.46 9.14
N VAL A 141 2.36 7.20 8.76
CA VAL A 141 2.49 6.70 7.39
C VAL A 141 1.36 5.70 7.10
N VAL A 142 0.69 5.86 5.95
CA VAL A 142 -0.26 4.89 5.40
C VAL A 142 0.22 4.53 4.00
N LEU A 143 0.63 3.27 3.80
CA LEU A 143 1.12 2.77 2.51
C LEU A 143 0.05 1.92 1.84
N ILE A 144 -0.37 2.31 0.64
CA ILE A 144 -1.24 1.51 -0.22
C ILE A 144 -0.42 1.13 -1.44
N LYS A 145 -0.11 -0.15 -1.58
CA LYS A 145 0.56 -0.69 -2.76
C LYS A 145 -0.50 -1.28 -3.68
N ALA A 146 -0.68 -0.67 -4.83
CA ALA A 146 -1.53 -1.18 -5.90
C ALA A 146 -0.67 -1.35 -7.15
N ASP A 147 -0.60 -2.56 -7.67
CA ASP A 147 0.01 -2.82 -8.97
C ASP A 147 -0.97 -2.38 -10.05
N ILE A 148 -0.71 -1.21 -10.64
CA ILE A 148 -1.48 -0.70 -11.77
C ILE A 148 -0.98 -1.45 -13.03
N PRO A 149 -1.88 -2.09 -13.81
CA PRO A 149 -1.49 -2.81 -15.02
C PRO A 149 -0.78 -1.84 -15.99
N GLN A 150 0.39 -2.25 -16.49
CA GLN A 150 1.15 -1.48 -17.48
C GLN A 150 0.72 -1.87 -18.89
N ILE A 151 0.39 -0.89 -19.73
CA ILE A 151 0.14 -1.13 -21.15
C ILE A 151 1.41 -0.90 -21.96
N THR A 152 1.60 -1.70 -23.02
CA THR A 152 2.73 -1.53 -23.96
C THR A 152 2.27 -0.85 -25.24
N ILE A 153 2.95 0.23 -25.63
CA ILE A 153 2.76 0.93 -26.90
C ILE A 153 3.95 0.61 -27.80
N GLU A 154 3.70 -0.16 -28.87
CA GLU A 154 4.70 -0.48 -29.88
C GLU A 154 4.59 0.50 -31.04
N ARG A 155 5.73 0.97 -31.54
CA ARG A 155 5.78 1.88 -32.69
C ARG A 155 5.34 1.16 -33.96
N SER A 156 4.31 1.68 -34.63
CA SER A 156 3.83 1.20 -35.92
C SER A 156 4.11 2.17 -37.06
N SER A 157 3.96 1.69 -38.30
CA SER A 157 4.06 2.52 -39.49
C SER A 157 2.88 3.48 -39.58
N GLY A 158 3.16 4.78 -39.67
CA GLY A 158 2.15 5.84 -39.68
C GLY A 158 2.11 6.67 -38.40
N ASP A 159 2.73 6.19 -37.32
CA ASP A 159 2.78 6.91 -36.05
C ASP A 159 3.76 8.09 -36.12
N ARG A 160 3.34 9.23 -35.57
CA ARG A 160 4.22 10.38 -35.36
C ARG A 160 4.59 10.45 -33.88
N HIS A 161 5.82 10.81 -33.57
CA HIS A 161 6.24 11.05 -32.21
C HIS A 161 7.12 12.29 -32.12
N GLN A 162 7.06 12.96 -30.98
CA GLN A 162 7.96 14.04 -30.63
C GLN A 162 8.55 13.71 -29.26
N PHE A 163 9.87 13.84 -29.17
CA PHE A 163 10.60 13.59 -27.94
C PHE A 163 11.46 14.80 -27.62
N ALA A 164 11.28 15.36 -26.43
CA ALA A 164 12.08 16.45 -25.91
C ALA A 164 12.65 16.04 -24.55
N ILE A 165 13.96 16.19 -24.40
CA ILE A 165 14.65 16.09 -23.11
C ILE A 165 14.99 17.51 -22.71
N ALA A 166 14.48 17.95 -21.56
CA ALA A 166 15.01 19.12 -20.87
C ALA A 166 16.28 18.68 -20.11
N ASP A 167 17.31 19.55 -20.08
CA ASP A 167 18.57 19.23 -19.41
C ASP A 167 18.31 18.79 -17.96
N ARG A 168 18.77 17.58 -17.62
CA ARG A 168 18.51 16.89 -16.34
C ARG A 168 19.09 17.63 -15.12
N GLY A 169 19.89 18.68 -15.37
CA GLY A 169 20.48 19.58 -14.37
C GLY A 169 19.94 21.01 -14.44
N ALA A 170 18.87 21.28 -15.21
CA ALA A 170 18.35 22.63 -15.35
C ALA A 170 17.78 23.19 -14.04
N TYR A 171 17.48 22.35 -13.04
CA TYR A 171 17.23 22.79 -11.66
C TYR A 171 17.66 21.75 -10.61
N THR A 172 18.33 22.18 -9.54
CA THR A 172 18.84 21.31 -8.44
C THR A 172 18.05 21.38 -7.15
N GLY A 173 17.05 22.25 -7.06
CA GLY A 173 16.11 22.26 -5.95
C GLY A 173 14.91 23.17 -6.20
N VAL A 174 13.90 23.05 -5.33
CA VAL A 174 12.79 24.01 -5.22
C VAL A 174 12.84 24.63 -3.83
N THR A 175 12.65 25.95 -3.75
CA THR A 175 12.49 26.67 -2.47
C THR A 175 11.09 27.27 -2.37
N ALA A 176 10.51 27.24 -1.18
CA ALA A 176 9.23 27.89 -0.87
C ALA A 176 9.38 28.84 0.32
N LYS A 177 8.64 29.94 0.29
CA LYS A 177 8.53 30.89 1.41
C LYS A 177 7.20 30.67 2.14
N TRP A 178 7.19 30.81 3.45
CA TRP A 178 5.96 30.78 4.25
C TRP A 178 5.98 31.90 5.30
N LEU A 179 4.79 32.34 5.74
CA LEU A 179 4.61 33.36 6.76
C LEU A 179 3.46 32.95 7.69
N HIS A 180 3.71 32.87 9.00
CA HIS A 180 2.72 32.48 9.99
C HIS A 180 1.71 33.61 10.23
N THR A 181 0.48 33.48 9.73
CA THR A 181 -0.57 34.52 9.82
C THR A 181 -1.33 34.54 11.16
N LYS A 182 -0.93 33.76 12.17
CA LYS A 182 -1.64 33.66 13.46
C LYS A 182 -1.04 34.48 14.61
N ASP A 183 0.19 34.97 14.49
CA ASP A 183 0.82 35.85 15.48
C ASP A 183 1.62 36.97 14.79
N PRO A 184 1.14 38.22 14.78
CA PRO A 184 1.90 39.34 14.25
C PRO A 184 2.83 39.88 15.35
N LYS A 185 3.97 39.23 15.56
CA LYS A 185 5.10 39.84 16.31
C LYS A 185 6.32 39.95 15.39
N PRO A 186 6.94 41.15 15.28
CA PRO A 186 7.99 41.40 14.31
C PRO A 186 9.33 41.03 14.94
N GLU A 187 9.76 39.78 14.84
CA GLU A 187 11.18 39.45 14.94
C GLU A 187 11.41 37.98 14.60
N LYS A 188 12.16 37.76 13.51
CA LYS A 188 12.69 36.48 13.03
C LYS A 188 11.64 35.52 12.47
N GLN A 189 11.64 35.33 11.15
CA GLN A 189 11.54 34.02 10.47
C GLN A 189 11.19 34.20 8.98
N ALA A 190 12.20 34.51 8.16
CA ALA A 190 12.24 34.05 6.79
C ALA A 190 13.00 32.70 6.78
N GLN A 191 12.41 31.66 7.36
CA GLN A 191 13.01 30.32 7.36
C GLN A 191 12.73 29.67 6.00
N LYS A 192 13.79 29.24 5.31
CA LYS A 192 13.75 28.64 3.97
C LYS A 192 13.73 27.12 4.12
N VAL A 193 12.91 26.41 3.35
CA VAL A 193 12.99 24.95 3.22
C VAL A 193 13.67 24.61 1.90
N ARG A 194 14.72 23.78 1.95
CA ARG A 194 15.41 23.20 0.79
C ARG A 194 15.18 21.69 0.78
N LEU A 195 14.66 21.17 -0.32
CA LEU A 195 14.64 19.73 -0.59
C LEU A 195 15.83 19.38 -1.49
N LYS A 196 16.70 18.47 -1.03
CA LYS A 196 17.82 17.93 -1.81
C LYS A 196 17.67 16.41 -1.98
N ARG A 197 18.21 15.89 -3.07
CA ARG A 197 18.27 14.44 -3.33
C ARG A 197 19.46 13.81 -2.60
N LYS A 198 19.27 12.67 -1.94
CA LYS A 198 20.40 11.77 -1.61
C LYS A 198 20.98 11.19 -2.91
N PRO A 199 22.29 11.31 -3.17
CA PRO A 199 22.88 10.76 -4.38
C PRO A 199 22.88 9.22 -4.33
N LYS A 200 22.27 8.57 -5.34
CA LYS A 200 22.49 7.15 -5.65
C LYS A 200 23.88 6.99 -6.31
N GLU A 201 24.58 5.92 -5.97
CA GLU A 201 25.90 5.58 -6.51
C GLU A 201 25.93 5.57 -8.04
N LYS A 202 27.04 6.06 -8.60
CA LYS A 202 27.28 6.24 -10.03
C LYS A 202 27.34 4.88 -10.74
N HIS A 203 26.28 4.48 -11.44
CA HIS A 203 26.43 3.47 -12.48
C HIS A 203 27.20 4.06 -13.67
N LEU A 204 28.37 3.46 -13.95
CA LEU A 204 29.20 3.75 -15.10
C LEU A 204 28.43 3.55 -16.42
N ARG A 205 28.23 4.62 -17.19
CA ARG A 205 28.63 4.74 -18.61
C ARG A 205 28.04 6.02 -19.20
N ALA A 206 28.85 7.07 -19.23
CA ALA A 206 28.74 8.09 -20.27
C ALA A 206 29.25 7.47 -21.58
N LEU A 207 28.35 7.14 -22.51
CA LEU A 207 28.70 7.03 -23.92
C LEU A 207 28.59 8.43 -24.52
N GLN A 208 29.74 9.10 -24.56
CA GLN A 208 29.94 10.38 -25.23
C GLN A 208 29.65 10.23 -26.73
N HIS A 209 28.96 11.21 -27.31
CA HIS A 209 28.89 11.36 -28.76
C HIS A 209 30.16 12.07 -29.29
N PRO A 210 30.60 11.80 -30.55
CA PRO A 210 31.87 12.30 -31.08
C PRO A 210 31.88 13.83 -31.26
N ASN A 211 32.98 14.45 -30.86
CA ASN A 211 33.23 15.90 -30.88
C ASN A 211 33.03 16.55 -32.25
N SER A 212 32.34 17.70 -32.25
CA SER A 212 32.54 18.77 -33.24
C SER A 212 32.98 20.04 -32.52
N LYS A 213 34.21 20.51 -32.79
CA LYS A 213 34.66 21.85 -32.39
C LYS A 213 34.05 22.88 -33.34
N PRO A 214 33.63 24.04 -32.83
CA PRO A 214 34.04 25.27 -33.50
C PRO A 214 34.75 26.27 -32.58
N VAL A 215 35.57 27.04 -33.27
CA VAL A 215 36.52 28.10 -32.92
C VAL A 215 35.83 29.28 -32.22
N GLY A 216 36.59 29.97 -31.37
CA GLY A 216 36.08 30.96 -30.42
C GLY A 216 35.95 32.39 -30.92
N GLN A 217 35.45 33.24 -30.03
CA GLN A 217 35.61 34.69 -30.09
C GLN A 217 35.59 35.26 -28.66
N ALA A 218 36.64 36.05 -28.37
CA ALA A 218 36.79 36.80 -27.14
C ALA A 218 35.98 38.09 -27.18
N THR A 219 35.30 38.43 -26.08
CA THR A 219 34.84 39.81 -25.86
C THR A 219 34.79 40.18 -24.37
N LYS A 220 35.78 41.00 -24.00
CA LYS A 220 35.77 42.16 -23.08
C LYS A 220 34.95 42.09 -21.78
N ALA A 221 35.71 42.09 -20.67
CA ALA A 221 35.26 42.53 -19.35
C ALA A 221 34.75 43.98 -19.38
N LYS A 222 33.56 44.21 -18.82
CA LYS A 222 33.03 45.53 -18.47
C LYS A 222 32.61 45.50 -17.00
N LYS A 223 33.31 46.26 -16.17
CA LYS A 223 32.93 46.60 -14.78
C LYS A 223 31.82 47.64 -14.78
N GLN A 224 30.82 47.46 -13.92
CA GLN A 224 29.95 48.45 -13.27
C GLN A 224 29.04 47.65 -12.32
N LYS A 225 28.69 48.03 -11.09
CA LYS A 225 29.14 48.97 -10.05
C LYS A 225 28.29 48.58 -8.83
N GLU A 226 28.83 48.64 -7.61
CA GLU A 226 28.12 48.28 -6.37
C GLU A 226 26.78 48.99 -6.22
N GLN A 227 25.75 48.23 -5.81
CA GLN A 227 24.57 48.78 -5.18
C GLN A 227 24.23 47.92 -3.94
N GLU A 228 24.53 48.55 -2.81
CA GLU A 228 24.08 48.39 -1.43
C GLU A 228 23.27 47.16 -1.01
N ALA A 229 23.81 46.51 0.03
CA ALA A 229 23.23 45.42 0.79
C ALA A 229 21.87 45.77 1.41
N ARG A 230 20.83 45.03 1.00
CA ARG A 230 19.65 44.72 1.81
C ARG A 230 19.28 43.25 1.59
N GLU A 231 19.23 42.54 2.72
CA GLU A 231 18.71 41.18 2.95
C GLU A 231 19.65 40.00 2.61
N GLY A 232 19.96 39.22 3.67
CA GLY A 232 20.94 38.14 3.69
C GLY A 232 20.54 36.92 2.86
N GLU A 233 21.14 36.83 1.68
CA GLU A 233 21.38 35.57 0.99
C GLU A 233 22.71 35.00 1.49
N TYR A 234 22.68 33.87 2.19
CA TYR A 234 23.87 33.06 2.42
C TYR A 234 23.76 31.73 1.67
N MET A 235 24.81 31.45 0.90
CA MET A 235 24.96 30.37 -0.06
C MET A 235 25.82 29.24 0.52
N ALA A 236 25.52 28.00 0.12
CA ALA A 236 26.45 26.86 0.19
C ALA A 236 26.10 25.87 -0.94
N GLY A 237 27.07 25.54 -1.80
CA GLY A 237 26.98 24.53 -2.87
C GLY A 237 26.67 25.09 -4.26
N GLU A 238 27.30 24.50 -5.28
CA GLU A 238 27.49 25.01 -6.66
C GLU A 238 26.24 25.49 -7.41
N ALA A 239 26.50 26.37 -8.38
CA ALA A 239 25.62 27.23 -9.15
C ALA A 239 24.60 26.51 -10.06
N ASP A 240 23.84 25.58 -9.50
CA ASP A 240 22.74 24.96 -10.22
C ASP A 240 21.42 25.63 -9.84
N ASN A 241 20.68 25.99 -10.88
CA ASN A 241 19.45 26.78 -10.90
C ASN A 241 18.39 26.25 -9.87
N VAL A 242 17.94 27.06 -8.92
CA VAL A 242 16.94 26.66 -7.90
C VAL A 242 15.61 27.35 -8.20
N PHE A 243 14.53 26.58 -8.34
CA PHE A 243 13.21 27.15 -8.64
C PHE A 243 12.56 27.71 -7.37
N ALA A 244 12.45 29.03 -7.27
CA ALA A 244 11.79 29.69 -6.13
C ALA A 244 10.28 29.84 -6.40
N LEU A 245 9.45 29.31 -5.49
CA LEU A 245 8.01 29.51 -5.52
C LEU A 245 7.68 30.97 -5.19
N THR A 246 6.91 31.62 -6.07
CA THR A 246 6.48 33.02 -5.91
C THR A 246 5.40 33.18 -4.85
N THR A 247 4.67 32.12 -4.52
CA THR A 247 3.58 32.12 -3.54
C THR A 247 4.13 31.99 -2.12
N ILE A 248 3.65 32.84 -1.20
CA ILE A 248 3.92 32.75 0.24
C ILE A 248 2.80 31.93 0.88
N TYR A 249 3.16 30.85 1.58
CA TYR A 249 2.20 29.96 2.22
C TYR A 249 1.95 30.33 3.70
N ALA A 250 0.75 30.04 4.23
CA ALA A 250 0.38 30.39 5.60
C ALA A 250 1.04 29.50 6.68
N SER A 251 1.57 28.34 6.28
CA SER A 251 2.19 27.37 7.18
C SER A 251 3.35 26.64 6.54
N LYS A 252 4.33 26.24 7.38
CA LYS A 252 5.49 25.43 6.99
C LYS A 252 5.08 24.15 6.26
N ALA A 253 4.10 23.41 6.78
CA ALA A 253 3.63 22.17 6.17
C ALA A 253 3.05 22.35 4.75
N GLN A 254 2.35 23.46 4.51
CA GLN A 254 1.85 23.79 3.16
C GLN A 254 2.98 24.16 2.20
N ALA A 255 3.98 24.92 2.68
CA ALA A 255 5.15 25.29 1.89
C ALA A 255 5.99 24.06 1.48
N ILE A 256 6.21 23.13 2.41
CA ILE A 256 6.92 21.86 2.14
C ILE A 256 6.19 21.05 1.07
N ARG A 257 4.87 20.84 1.25
CA ARG A 257 4.07 20.06 0.29
C ARG A 257 4.04 20.72 -1.10
N ALA A 258 3.96 22.04 -1.15
CA ALA A 258 3.97 22.78 -2.41
C ALA A 258 5.34 22.74 -3.10
N ALA A 259 6.43 22.86 -2.33
CA ALA A 259 7.80 22.70 -2.84
C ALA A 259 8.02 21.30 -3.39
N GLN A 260 7.61 20.27 -2.66
CA GLN A 260 7.70 18.87 -3.07
C GLN A 260 6.88 18.60 -4.35
N ALA A 261 5.63 19.03 -4.41
CA ALA A 261 4.79 18.86 -5.60
C ALA A 261 5.36 19.56 -6.84
N LYS A 262 5.97 20.75 -6.66
CA LYS A 262 6.63 21.48 -7.75
C LYS A 262 7.94 20.82 -8.17
N TRP A 263 8.68 20.28 -7.23
CA TRP A 263 9.88 19.51 -7.50
C TRP A 263 9.56 18.24 -8.29
N ASP A 264 8.52 17.51 -7.89
CA ASP A 264 8.06 16.32 -8.59
C ASP A 264 7.61 16.65 -10.01
N LYS A 265 6.87 17.75 -10.19
CA LYS A 265 6.49 18.23 -11.53
C LYS A 265 7.70 18.56 -12.39
N LEU A 266 8.71 19.21 -11.81
CA LEU A 266 9.93 19.57 -12.51
C LEU A 266 10.74 18.33 -12.91
N GLN A 267 10.75 17.30 -12.06
CA GLN A 267 11.38 16.01 -12.34
C GLN A 267 10.60 15.20 -13.39
N ARG A 268 9.27 15.26 -13.40
CA ARG A 268 8.42 14.61 -14.43
C ARG A 268 8.61 15.24 -15.81
N GLY A 269 8.71 16.57 -15.86
CA GLY A 269 8.93 17.35 -17.09
C GLY A 269 10.36 17.31 -17.65
N VAL A 270 11.26 16.49 -17.09
CA VAL A 270 12.64 16.33 -17.60
C VAL A 270 12.64 15.65 -18.96
N ALA A 271 11.66 14.79 -19.24
CA ALA A 271 11.47 14.23 -20.56
C ALA A 271 9.99 14.23 -20.89
N GLU A 272 9.65 14.94 -21.97
CA GLU A 272 8.32 14.95 -22.55
C GLU A 272 8.36 14.07 -23.79
N PHE A 273 7.45 13.10 -23.84
CA PHE A 273 7.29 12.24 -24.99
C PHE A 273 5.84 12.29 -25.45
N SER A 274 5.59 12.74 -26.68
CA SER A 274 4.27 12.69 -27.28
C SER A 274 4.26 11.73 -28.46
N ILE A 275 3.20 10.94 -28.56
CA ILE A 275 2.98 10.00 -29.64
C ILE A 275 1.57 10.15 -30.19
N SER A 276 1.45 10.23 -31.51
CA SER A 276 0.18 10.18 -32.23
C SER A 276 0.09 8.81 -32.89
N LEU A 277 -0.79 7.97 -32.35
CA LEU A 277 -1.08 6.63 -32.84
C LEU A 277 -2.02 6.72 -34.04
N ALA A 278 -1.62 6.13 -35.16
CA ALA A 278 -2.40 6.07 -36.39
C ALA A 278 -3.64 5.18 -36.25
N THR A 279 -3.56 4.16 -35.39
CA THR A 279 -4.72 3.35 -34.99
C THR A 279 -5.14 3.80 -33.60
N GLY A 280 -6.36 4.30 -33.48
CA GLY A 280 -6.90 4.72 -32.20
C GLY A 280 -7.04 3.54 -31.24
N ARG A 281 -6.64 3.80 -30.00
CA ARG A 281 -6.70 2.89 -28.86
C ARG A 281 -7.54 3.52 -27.78
N GLU A 282 -8.64 2.86 -27.42
CA GLU A 282 -9.63 3.29 -26.41
C GLU A 282 -9.31 2.76 -25.00
N ASP A 283 -8.42 1.79 -24.90
CA ASP A 283 -7.94 1.17 -23.67
C ASP A 283 -6.97 2.05 -22.86
N ILE A 284 -6.56 3.19 -23.43
CA ILE A 284 -5.59 4.11 -22.86
C ILE A 284 -6.30 5.26 -22.14
N TYR A 285 -6.02 5.45 -20.85
CA TYR A 285 -6.51 6.55 -20.03
C TYR A 285 -5.37 7.28 -19.26
N PRO A 286 -5.58 8.54 -18.81
CA PRO A 286 -4.58 9.27 -18.03
C PRO A 286 -4.19 8.56 -16.72
N GLU A 287 -2.99 8.82 -16.22
CA GLU A 287 -2.38 8.19 -15.03
C GLU A 287 -2.09 6.68 -15.18
N MET A 288 -2.25 6.11 -16.38
CA MET A 288 -1.79 4.76 -16.66
C MET A 288 -0.26 4.70 -16.83
N PRO A 289 0.43 3.75 -16.19
CA PRO A 289 1.82 3.47 -16.49
C PRO A 289 1.95 2.77 -17.85
N VAL A 290 2.92 3.21 -18.65
CA VAL A 290 3.14 2.73 -20.02
C VAL A 290 4.57 2.32 -20.22
N LYS A 291 4.76 1.23 -20.97
CA LYS A 291 6.03 0.89 -21.59
C LYS A 291 5.94 1.18 -23.09
N VAL A 292 6.96 1.82 -23.63
CA VAL A 292 7.05 2.10 -25.07
C VAL A 292 8.12 1.21 -25.68
N SER A 293 7.93 0.78 -26.92
CA SER A 293 8.82 -0.14 -27.63
C SER A 293 8.96 0.27 -29.09
N GLY A 294 10.18 0.20 -29.63
CA GLY A 294 10.47 0.54 -31.02
C GLY A 294 10.91 1.99 -31.22
N PHE A 295 11.26 2.69 -30.13
CA PHE A 295 11.88 4.01 -30.17
C PHE A 295 13.37 3.92 -29.85
N LYS A 296 14.03 5.07 -29.70
CA LYS A 296 15.43 5.11 -29.26
C LYS A 296 15.50 4.50 -27.86
N ARG A 297 16.57 3.75 -27.57
CA ARG A 297 16.80 3.07 -26.28
C ARG A 297 16.56 3.96 -25.03
N VAL A 298 16.86 5.25 -25.12
CA VAL A 298 16.61 6.24 -24.05
C VAL A 298 15.12 6.40 -23.72
N ILE A 299 14.25 6.19 -24.71
CA ILE A 299 12.80 6.25 -24.59
C ILE A 299 12.26 4.90 -24.09
N ASP A 300 12.73 3.77 -24.65
CA ASP A 300 12.22 2.43 -24.31
C ASP A 300 12.62 1.94 -22.91
N GLU A 301 13.78 2.37 -22.38
CA GLU A 301 14.26 2.00 -21.03
C GLU A 301 13.65 2.85 -19.91
N GLN A 302 12.95 3.94 -20.24
CA GLN A 302 12.38 4.87 -19.27
C GLN A 302 10.95 4.46 -18.91
N PRO A 303 10.57 4.41 -17.61
CA PRO A 303 9.17 4.17 -17.25
C PRO A 303 8.34 5.42 -17.54
N TRP A 304 7.26 5.27 -18.31
CA TRP A 304 6.37 6.37 -18.68
C TRP A 304 5.05 6.32 -17.91
N LEU A 305 4.45 7.49 -17.73
CA LEU A 305 3.11 7.70 -17.19
C LEU A 305 2.35 8.58 -18.18
N ILE A 306 1.10 8.23 -18.51
CA ILE A 306 0.30 9.05 -19.41
C ILE A 306 -0.23 10.27 -18.67
N SER A 307 0.17 11.46 -19.11
CA SER A 307 -0.35 12.71 -18.56
C SER A 307 -1.65 13.13 -19.25
N LYS A 308 -1.77 12.90 -20.56
CA LYS A 308 -2.94 13.28 -21.34
C LYS A 308 -3.19 12.35 -22.53
N VAL A 309 -4.46 12.02 -22.76
CA VAL A 309 -4.94 11.27 -23.92
C VAL A 309 -5.92 12.14 -24.69
N THR A 310 -5.77 12.22 -26.00
CA THR A 310 -6.69 12.92 -26.90
C THR A 310 -7.10 11.98 -28.02
N HIS A 311 -8.36 11.57 -28.02
CA HIS A 311 -8.93 10.77 -29.10
C HIS A 311 -9.53 11.70 -30.17
N SER A 312 -9.28 11.42 -31.44
CA SER A 312 -9.88 12.14 -32.56
C SER A 312 -10.51 11.14 -33.52
N VAL A 313 -11.79 11.38 -33.84
CA VAL A 313 -12.55 10.64 -34.86
C VAL A 313 -12.80 11.60 -36.01
N ASN A 314 -12.25 11.32 -37.20
CA ASN A 314 -12.46 12.13 -38.40
C ASN A 314 -12.60 11.23 -39.64
N ASN A 315 -12.70 11.83 -40.83
CA ASN A 315 -12.83 11.09 -42.10
C ASN A 315 -11.62 10.19 -42.42
N ASN A 316 -10.49 10.34 -41.72
CA ASN A 316 -9.30 9.49 -41.83
C ASN A 316 -9.26 8.37 -40.76
N GLY A 317 -10.31 8.21 -39.96
CA GLY A 317 -10.46 7.13 -38.98
C GLY A 317 -10.35 7.60 -37.52
N PHE A 318 -10.19 6.61 -36.62
CA PHE A 318 -9.99 6.82 -35.19
C PHE A 318 -8.50 6.88 -34.88
N THR A 319 -8.05 7.97 -34.26
CA THR A 319 -6.65 8.20 -33.90
C THR A 319 -6.55 8.59 -32.42
N THR A 320 -5.43 8.26 -31.78
CA THR A 320 -5.18 8.59 -30.37
C THR A 320 -3.84 9.33 -30.24
N GLY A 321 -3.87 10.56 -29.73
CA GLY A 321 -2.69 11.28 -29.26
C GLY A 321 -2.45 11.02 -27.78
N VAL A 322 -1.24 10.65 -27.40
CA VAL A 322 -0.84 10.37 -26.02
C VAL A 322 0.36 11.24 -25.66
N GLU A 323 0.27 11.96 -24.55
CA GLU A 323 1.36 12.68 -23.93
C GLU A 323 1.84 11.87 -22.70
N LEU A 324 3.14 11.60 -22.66
CA LEU A 324 3.80 10.73 -21.69
C LEU A 324 4.85 11.55 -20.93
N GLU A 325 4.83 11.42 -19.61
CA GLU A 325 5.81 11.99 -18.68
C GLU A 325 6.57 10.87 -17.97
N VAL A 326 7.72 11.19 -17.40
CA VAL A 326 8.55 10.19 -16.70
C VAL A 326 7.89 9.76 -15.41
N ARG A 327 7.70 8.45 -15.22
CA ARG A 327 7.24 7.88 -13.95
C ARG A 327 8.38 7.92 -12.94
N LEU A 328 8.29 8.80 -11.94
CA LEU A 328 9.14 8.72 -10.76
C LEU A 328 8.67 7.53 -9.92
N SER A 329 9.48 6.47 -9.86
CA SER A 329 9.34 5.41 -8.86
C SER A 329 10.37 5.66 -7.77
N ASP A 330 9.90 5.73 -6.52
CA ASP A 330 10.70 5.77 -5.29
C ASP A 330 11.72 6.91 -5.18
N VAL A 331 11.23 8.13 -4.95
CA VAL A 331 12.07 9.22 -4.43
C VAL A 331 11.79 9.37 -2.94
N GLU A 332 12.74 8.96 -2.10
CA GLU A 332 12.82 9.35 -0.70
C GLU A 332 13.35 10.79 -0.60
N TYR A 333 12.72 11.60 0.25
CA TYR A 333 13.04 13.01 0.41
C TYR A 333 13.62 13.27 1.81
N GLU A 334 14.69 14.05 1.88
CA GLU A 334 15.13 14.68 3.12
C GLU A 334 14.81 16.17 3.06
N ALA A 335 14.09 16.66 4.07
CA ALA A 335 13.91 18.09 4.29
C ALA A 335 15.07 18.57 5.18
N GLU A 336 16.04 19.29 4.60
CA GLU A 336 17.02 20.03 5.41
C GLU A 336 16.32 21.27 5.97
N THR A 337 16.25 21.34 7.30
CA THR A 337 15.91 22.56 8.04
C THR A 337 17.20 23.20 8.52
N ASP A 338 17.55 24.36 7.97
CA ASP A 338 18.55 25.23 8.58
C ASP A 338 17.91 25.82 9.86
N GLU A 339 18.40 25.41 11.04
CA GLU A 339 18.02 25.98 12.35
C GLU A 339 18.53 27.42 12.53
#